data_AF-A0A2P1QWP8-F1
#
_entry.id   AF-A0A2P1QWP8-F1
#
_cell.length_a   1.000
_cell.length_b   1.000
_cell.length_c   1.000
_cell.angle_alpha   90.00
_cell.angle_beta   90.00
_cell.angle_gamma   90.00
#
_symmetry.space_group_name_H-M   'P 1'
#
loop_
_entity.id
_entity.type
_entity.pdbx_description
1 polymer ?
#
loop_
_entity_poly.entity_id
_entity_poly.type
_entity_poly.pdbx_seq_one_letter_code
_entity_poly.pdbx_strand_id
1 'polypeptide(L)'
;MNKLTAVALFLSIFTGLYALPEAKAVEEELNKFTPENEIQLANKLSALGSLKQKVRDYNSAIDLYDQSLAVREKMGEKESSGYALVLYLKSISEFRQGKSCRALENIKNVISIYQKIGDIDSALNAEEEAYKKYQEACSIHMESVAKAE
;
A
#
# COMPACT_ATOMS: atom_id res chain seq x y z
N MET A 1 -0.70 -30.48 -0.93
CA MET A 1 -0.88 -29.01 -0.99
C MET A 1 0.50 -28.36 -0.98
N ASN A 2 0.85 -27.57 -1.99
CA ASN A 2 2.12 -26.84 -2.00
C ASN A 2 2.06 -25.72 -0.96
N LYS A 3 3.18 -25.44 -0.27
CA LYS A 3 3.23 -24.38 0.76
C LYS A 3 2.78 -23.01 0.20
N LEU A 4 3.03 -22.75 -1.08
CA LEU A 4 2.54 -21.55 -1.77
C LEU A 4 1.02 -21.48 -1.90
N THR A 5 0.33 -22.59 -2.17
CA THR A 5 -1.13 -22.57 -2.30
C THR A 5 -1.83 -22.42 -0.96
N ALA A 6 -1.23 -22.88 0.13
CA ALA A 6 -1.73 -22.63 1.48
C ALA A 6 -1.62 -21.14 1.86
N VAL A 7 -0.50 -20.48 1.57
CA VAL A 7 -0.32 -19.04 1.83
C VAL A 7 -1.27 -18.19 0.99
N ALA A 8 -1.46 -18.53 -0.30
CA ALA A 8 -2.40 -17.83 -1.17
C ALA A 8 -3.87 -18.01 -0.72
N LEU A 9 -4.26 -19.20 -0.26
CA LEU A 9 -5.60 -19.46 0.30
C LEU A 9 -5.82 -18.78 1.66
N PHE A 10 -4.77 -18.64 2.48
CA PHE A 10 -4.82 -17.85 3.72
C PHE A 10 -4.98 -16.34 3.44
N LEU A 11 -4.40 -15.84 2.34
CA LEU A 11 -4.47 -14.44 1.95
C LEU A 11 -5.83 -14.04 1.36
N SER A 12 -6.58 -14.97 0.76
CA SER A 12 -7.84 -14.67 0.05
C SER A 12 -9.11 -14.74 0.90
N ILE A 13 -9.08 -15.30 2.12
CA ILE A 13 -10.29 -15.55 2.93
C ILE A 13 -10.54 -14.50 4.04
N PHE A 14 -9.57 -13.68 4.44
CA PHE A 14 -9.68 -12.93 5.70
C PHE A 14 -10.03 -11.43 5.53
N THR A 15 -11.28 -11.13 5.20
CA THR A 15 -11.88 -9.80 5.33
C THR A 15 -12.82 -9.76 6.53
N GLY A 16 -12.53 -8.87 7.49
CA GLY A 16 -13.43 -8.54 8.60
C GLY A 16 -12.88 -8.91 9.98
N LEU A 17 -12.37 -7.90 10.68
CA LEU A 17 -12.12 -7.90 12.13
C LEU A 17 -10.98 -8.81 12.63
N TYR A 18 -9.75 -8.29 12.63
CA TYR A 18 -8.61 -8.95 13.29
C TYR A 18 -8.63 -8.69 14.80
N ALA A 19 -8.57 -9.75 15.60
CA ALA A 19 -8.04 -9.63 16.95
C ALA A 19 -6.51 -9.49 16.86
N LEU A 20 -5.93 -8.64 17.71
CA LEU A 20 -4.47 -8.43 17.79
C LEU A 20 -3.61 -9.72 17.84
N PRO A 21 -4.07 -10.86 18.40
CA PRO A 21 -3.31 -12.11 18.41
C PRO A 21 -3.07 -12.69 17.00
N GLU A 22 -4.05 -12.64 16.10
CA GLU A 22 -3.88 -13.23 14.76
C GLU A 22 -2.90 -12.41 13.91
N ALA A 23 -2.95 -11.08 14.03
CA ALA A 23 -2.02 -10.21 13.32
C ALA A 23 -0.56 -10.49 13.73
N LYS A 24 -0.32 -10.74 15.02
CA LYS A 24 1.02 -11.10 15.51
C LYS A 24 1.51 -12.45 14.98
N ALA A 25 0.63 -13.46 14.93
CA ALA A 25 0.98 -14.76 14.38
C ALA A 25 1.36 -14.67 12.89
N VAL A 26 0.60 -13.91 12.11
CA VAL A 26 0.92 -13.66 10.69
C VAL A 26 2.25 -12.90 10.55
N GLU A 27 2.50 -11.90 11.40
CA GLU A 27 3.76 -11.15 11.39
C GLU A 27 4.96 -12.06 11.65
N GLU A 28 4.86 -12.95 12.64
CA GLU A 28 5.91 -13.90 12.99
C GLU A 28 6.24 -14.85 11.83
N GLU A 29 5.22 -15.39 11.17
CA GLU A 29 5.40 -16.28 10.02
C GLU A 29 6.01 -15.55 8.81
N LEU A 30 5.55 -14.33 8.53
CA LEU A 30 6.15 -13.50 7.48
C LEU A 30 7.61 -13.17 7.80
N ASN A 31 7.96 -12.93 9.07
CA ASN A 31 9.32 -12.65 9.48
C ASN A 31 10.24 -13.86 9.31
N LYS A 32 9.77 -15.08 9.62
CA LYS A 32 10.51 -16.34 9.40
C LYS A 32 10.70 -16.70 7.93
N PHE A 33 9.82 -16.23 7.05
CA PHE A 33 9.93 -16.49 5.61
C PHE A 33 11.18 -15.82 5.02
N THR A 34 12.10 -16.61 4.46
CA THR A 34 13.29 -16.10 3.78
C THR A 34 13.01 -15.96 2.28
N PRO A 35 13.04 -14.74 1.71
CA PRO A 35 12.83 -14.54 0.29
C PRO A 35 14.03 -15.05 -0.52
N GLU A 36 13.77 -15.80 -1.58
CA GLU A 36 14.79 -16.36 -2.48
C GLU A 36 15.18 -15.41 -3.62
N ASN A 37 14.34 -14.40 -3.88
CA ASN A 37 14.56 -13.41 -4.94
C ASN A 37 13.88 -12.08 -4.62
N GLU A 38 14.14 -11.07 -5.46
CA GLU A 38 13.65 -9.70 -5.29
C GLU A 38 12.12 -9.61 -5.34
N ILE A 39 11.44 -10.43 -6.16
CA ILE A 39 9.97 -10.50 -6.22
C ILE A 39 9.41 -10.94 -4.87
N GLN A 40 9.94 -12.05 -4.32
CA GLN A 40 9.52 -12.57 -3.03
C GLN A 40 9.83 -11.57 -1.90
N LEU A 41 10.97 -10.87 -1.96
CA LEU A 41 11.32 -9.83 -0.99
C LEU A 41 10.32 -8.66 -1.05
N ALA A 42 10.03 -8.13 -2.23
CA ALA A 42 9.05 -7.06 -2.41
C ALA A 42 7.66 -7.47 -1.91
N ASN A 43 7.20 -8.68 -2.24
CA ASN A 43 5.91 -9.20 -1.79
C ASN A 43 5.85 -9.42 -0.27
N LYS A 44 6.92 -9.91 0.35
CA LYS A 44 7.02 -10.04 1.81
C LYS A 44 6.90 -8.66 2.48
N LEU A 45 7.62 -7.67 1.98
CA LEU A 45 7.61 -6.31 2.51
C LEU A 45 6.23 -5.66 2.37
N SER A 46 5.56 -5.78 1.22
CA SER A 46 4.21 -5.24 1.05
C SER A 46 3.16 -5.97 1.89
N ALA A 47 3.30 -7.28 2.12
CA ALA A 47 2.44 -8.04 3.01
C ALA A 47 2.60 -7.59 4.47
N LEU A 48 3.83 -7.41 4.95
CA LEU A 48 4.10 -6.85 6.27
C LEU A 48 3.55 -5.43 6.39
N GLY A 49 3.72 -4.58 5.36
CA GLY A 49 3.17 -3.22 5.35
C GLY A 49 1.64 -3.22 5.47
N SER A 50 0.97 -4.14 4.77
CA SER A 50 -0.48 -4.31 4.83
C SER A 50 -0.96 -4.81 6.19
N LEU A 51 -0.17 -5.65 6.84
CA LEU A 51 -0.44 -6.09 8.21
C LEU A 51 -0.33 -4.93 9.21
N LYS A 52 0.71 -4.09 9.09
CA LYS A 52 0.88 -2.87 9.90
C LYS A 52 -0.26 -1.89 9.67
N GLN A 53 -0.68 -1.69 8.42
CA GLN A 53 -1.84 -0.88 8.08
C GLN A 53 -3.13 -1.38 8.74
N LYS A 54 -3.38 -2.70 8.75
CA LYS A 54 -4.54 -3.31 9.39
C LYS A 54 -4.59 -3.08 10.90
N VAL A 55 -3.44 -3.11 11.58
CA VAL A 55 -3.34 -2.79 13.02
C VAL A 55 -3.19 -1.29 13.30
N ARG A 56 -3.40 -0.45 12.27
CA ARG A 56 -3.34 1.03 12.32
C ARG A 56 -1.96 1.59 12.68
N ASP A 57 -0.91 0.79 12.56
CA ASP A 57 0.47 1.24 12.60
C ASP A 57 0.88 1.74 11.21
N TYR A 58 0.37 2.92 10.86
CA TYR A 58 0.58 3.49 9.54
C TYR A 58 2.04 3.90 9.29
N ASN A 59 2.83 4.18 10.34
CA ASN A 59 4.23 4.60 10.17
C ASN A 59 5.05 3.42 9.67
N SER A 60 4.99 2.30 10.39
CA SER A 60 5.66 1.07 9.96
C SER A 60 5.13 0.58 8.61
N ALA A 61 3.83 0.76 8.32
CA ALA A 61 3.26 0.41 7.02
C ALA A 61 3.93 1.18 5.88
N ILE A 62 4.06 2.51 6.02
CA ILE A 62 4.71 3.36 5.01
C ILE A 62 6.16 2.92 4.80
N ASP A 63 6.93 2.70 5.88
CA ASP A 63 8.34 2.29 5.78
C ASP A 63 8.51 0.95 5.05
N LEU A 64 7.59 0.00 5.29
CA LEU A 64 7.60 -1.31 4.63
C LEU A 64 7.18 -1.21 3.16
N TYR A 65 6.21 -0.34 2.84
CA TYR A 65 5.86 -0.07 1.46
C TYR A 65 6.98 0.62 0.70
N ASP A 66 7.69 1.56 1.32
CA ASP A 66 8.85 2.22 0.70
C ASP A 66 9.98 1.23 0.40
N GLN A 67 10.26 0.30 1.31
CA GLN A 67 11.20 -0.79 1.05
C GLN A 67 10.73 -1.69 -0.11
N SER A 68 9.45 -2.05 -0.16
CA SER A 68 8.90 -2.84 -1.26
C SER A 68 8.99 -2.10 -2.60
N LEU A 69 8.66 -0.81 -2.63
CA LEU A 69 8.74 0.01 -3.83
C LEU A 69 10.20 0.08 -4.30
N ALA A 70 11.15 0.36 -3.41
CA ALA A 70 12.58 0.42 -3.74
C ALA A 70 13.11 -0.88 -4.37
N VAL A 71 12.65 -2.05 -3.93
CA VAL A 71 13.01 -3.33 -4.55
C VAL A 71 12.40 -3.43 -5.95
N ARG A 72 11.11 -3.11 -6.11
CA ARG A 72 10.44 -3.09 -7.43
C ARG A 72 11.07 -2.10 -8.41
N GLU A 73 11.53 -0.95 -7.94
CA GLU A 73 12.23 0.02 -8.78
C GLU A 73 13.54 -0.55 -9.34
N LYS A 74 14.32 -1.28 -8.52
CA LYS A 74 15.56 -1.94 -8.96
C LYS A 74 15.30 -3.02 -10.02
N MET A 75 14.13 -3.65 -9.94
CA MET A 75 13.66 -4.62 -10.92
C MET A 75 13.11 -3.97 -12.22
N GLY A 76 13.01 -2.64 -12.30
CA GLY A 76 12.43 -1.95 -13.44
C GLY A 76 10.90 -1.96 -13.47
N GLU A 77 10.23 -2.26 -12.36
CA GLU A 77 8.78 -2.47 -12.29
C GLU A 77 7.97 -1.18 -12.03
N LYS A 78 8.52 0.02 -12.27
CA LYS A 78 7.85 1.30 -12.00
C LYS A 78 6.50 1.46 -12.72
N GLU A 79 6.36 0.82 -13.87
CA GLU A 79 5.12 0.80 -14.67
C GLU A 79 4.46 -0.58 -14.62
N SER A 80 4.45 -1.22 -13.44
CA SER A 80 3.76 -2.50 -13.22
C SER A 80 2.53 -2.33 -12.31
N SER A 81 1.59 -3.27 -12.44
CA SER A 81 0.45 -3.37 -11.51
C SER A 81 0.88 -3.60 -10.07
N GLY A 82 1.95 -4.37 -9.85
CA GLY A 82 2.51 -4.63 -8.51
C GLY A 82 3.05 -3.36 -7.84
N TYR A 83 3.73 -2.50 -8.60
CA TYR A 83 4.22 -1.22 -8.09
C TYR A 83 3.05 -0.26 -7.80
N ALA A 84 2.09 -0.15 -8.72
CA ALA A 84 0.89 0.68 -8.54
C ALA A 84 0.10 0.27 -7.29
N LEU A 85 -0.09 -1.04 -7.06
CA LEU A 85 -0.80 -1.55 -5.89
C LEU A 85 -0.09 -1.16 -4.57
N VAL A 86 1.23 -1.32 -4.49
CA VAL A 86 1.99 -0.96 -3.29
C VAL A 86 1.93 0.56 -3.05
N LEU A 87 2.05 1.36 -4.11
CA LEU A 87 1.96 2.82 -4.02
C LEU A 87 0.56 3.26 -3.58
N TYR A 88 -0.49 2.58 -4.04
CA TYR A 88 -1.86 2.81 -3.61
C TYR A 88 -2.03 2.56 -2.11
N LEU A 89 -1.55 1.41 -1.60
CA LEU A 89 -1.60 1.08 -0.18
C LEU A 89 -0.80 2.06 0.69
N LYS A 90 0.34 2.54 0.20
CA LYS A 90 1.11 3.62 0.84
C LYS A 90 0.28 4.89 0.93
N SER A 91 -0.36 5.32 -0.16
CA SER A 91 -1.19 6.54 -0.19
C SER A 91 -2.33 6.50 0.84
N ILE A 92 -2.96 5.34 1.03
CA ILE A 92 -3.97 5.13 2.07
C ILE A 92 -3.39 5.36 3.46
N SER A 93 -2.20 4.81 3.73
CA SER A 93 -1.53 4.93 5.03
C SER A 93 -1.11 6.38 5.30
N GLU A 94 -0.58 7.08 4.31
CA GLU A 94 -0.24 8.51 4.39
C GLU A 94 -1.47 9.37 4.68
N PHE A 95 -2.57 9.14 3.96
CA PHE A 95 -3.80 9.86 4.20
C PHE A 95 -4.33 9.63 5.61
N ARG A 96 -4.27 8.39 6.13
CA ARG A 96 -4.66 8.07 7.52
C ARG A 96 -3.78 8.73 8.58
N GLN A 97 -2.58 9.17 8.23
CA GLN A 97 -1.71 9.98 9.09
C GLN A 97 -1.93 11.50 8.95
N GLY A 98 -2.89 11.94 8.16
CA GLY A 98 -3.11 13.35 7.86
C GLY A 98 -2.10 13.93 6.86
N LYS A 99 -1.29 13.09 6.21
CA LYS A 99 -0.34 13.51 5.16
C LYS A 99 -1.06 13.66 3.81
N SER A 100 -2.19 14.37 3.79
CA SER A 100 -3.16 14.37 2.67
C SER A 100 -2.56 14.80 1.33
N CYS A 101 -1.68 15.81 1.31
CA CYS A 101 -1.06 16.26 0.07
C CYS A 101 -0.05 15.25 -0.52
N ARG A 102 0.69 14.52 0.33
CA ARG A 102 1.56 13.42 -0.13
C ARG A 102 0.75 12.24 -0.65
N ALA A 103 -0.33 11.89 0.04
CA ALA A 103 -1.25 10.86 -0.42
C ALA A 103 -1.87 11.22 -1.78
N LEU A 104 -2.23 12.50 -1.98
CA LEU A 104 -2.75 13.03 -3.25
C LEU A 104 -1.73 12.91 -4.39
N GLU A 105 -0.45 13.17 -4.13
CA GLU A 105 0.61 12.98 -5.13
C GLU A 105 0.75 11.50 -5.51
N ASN A 106 0.80 10.62 -4.52
CA ASN A 106 0.93 9.18 -4.77
C ASN A 106 -0.28 8.60 -5.51
N ILE A 107 -1.51 9.00 -5.18
CA ILE A 107 -2.69 8.49 -5.89
C ILE A 107 -2.74 8.95 -7.36
N LYS A 108 -2.25 10.16 -7.68
CA LYS A 108 -2.10 10.62 -9.08
C LYS A 108 -1.13 9.71 -9.85
N ASN A 109 -0.02 9.34 -9.23
CA ASN A 109 0.95 8.43 -9.83
C ASN A 109 0.35 7.03 -10.04
N VAL A 110 -0.40 6.51 -9.06
CA VAL A 110 -1.13 5.23 -9.18
C VAL A 110 -2.07 5.23 -10.38
N ILE A 111 -2.93 6.26 -10.50
CA ILE A 111 -3.88 6.39 -11.62
C ILE A 111 -3.13 6.42 -12.95
N SER A 112 -2.05 7.20 -13.05
CA SER A 112 -1.24 7.28 -14.26
C SER A 112 -0.63 5.92 -14.64
N ILE A 113 -0.11 5.16 -13.68
CA ILE A 113 0.46 3.83 -13.95
C ILE A 113 -0.61 2.88 -14.45
N TYR A 114 -1.75 2.80 -13.77
CA TYR A 114 -2.86 1.93 -14.18
C TYR A 114 -3.37 2.27 -15.59
N GLN A 115 -3.48 3.56 -15.92
CA GLN A 115 -3.81 4.00 -17.27
C GLN A 115 -2.78 3.56 -18.32
N LYS A 116 -1.48 3.72 -18.03
CA LYS A 116 -0.40 3.33 -18.96
C LYS A 116 -0.39 1.83 -19.27
N ILE A 117 -0.71 0.99 -18.28
CA ILE A 117 -0.75 -0.47 -18.46
C ILE A 117 -2.10 -0.99 -18.97
N GLY A 118 -3.07 -0.10 -19.20
CA GLY A 118 -4.41 -0.45 -19.69
C GLY A 118 -5.38 -1.00 -18.63
N ASP A 119 -5.04 -0.91 -17.35
CA ASP A 119 -5.90 -1.32 -16.22
C ASP A 119 -6.83 -0.16 -15.82
N ILE A 120 -7.81 0.11 -16.68
CA ILE A 120 -8.70 1.27 -16.55
C ILE A 120 -9.61 1.14 -15.33
N ASP A 121 -10.04 -0.07 -14.99
CA ASP A 121 -10.91 -0.32 -13.83
C ASP A 121 -10.20 0.05 -12.52
N SER A 122 -8.93 -0.34 -12.36
CA SER A 122 -8.15 0.03 -11.17
C SER A 122 -7.86 1.53 -11.12
N ALA A 123 -7.64 2.18 -12.28
CA ALA A 123 -7.47 3.63 -12.36
C ALA A 123 -8.75 4.36 -11.90
N LEU A 124 -9.92 3.94 -12.39
CA LEU A 124 -11.20 4.52 -12.02
C LEU A 124 -11.48 4.33 -10.53
N ASN A 125 -11.26 3.12 -10.00
CA ASN A 125 -11.43 2.84 -8.58
C ASN A 125 -10.51 3.72 -7.71
N ALA A 126 -9.25 3.91 -8.11
CA ALA A 126 -8.32 4.82 -7.42
C ALA A 126 -8.79 6.28 -7.45
N GLU A 127 -9.42 6.71 -8.54
CA GLU A 127 -10.00 8.05 -8.66
C GLU A 127 -11.22 8.24 -7.73
N GLU A 128 -12.13 7.27 -7.72
CA GLU A 128 -13.38 7.33 -6.96
C GLU A 128 -13.15 7.19 -5.45
N GLU A 129 -12.32 6.24 -5.02
CA GLU A 129 -12.13 5.92 -3.60
C GLU A 129 -11.14 6.85 -2.88
N ALA A 130 -10.19 7.43 -3.62
CA ALA A 130 -9.06 8.13 -3.01
C ALA A 130 -8.84 9.54 -3.56
N TYR A 131 -8.75 9.73 -4.89
CA TYR A 131 -8.31 11.00 -5.47
C TYR A 131 -9.10 12.21 -5.00
N LYS A 132 -10.44 12.19 -5.16
CA LYS A 132 -11.31 13.33 -4.82
C LYS A 132 -11.21 13.69 -3.33
N LYS A 133 -11.23 12.67 -2.48
CA LYS A 133 -11.10 12.82 -1.03
C LYS A 133 -9.75 13.39 -0.61
N TYR A 134 -8.66 12.92 -1.22
CA TYR A 134 -7.31 13.37 -0.88
C TYR A 134 -7.09 14.80 -1.37
N GLN A 135 -7.67 15.15 -2.52
CA GLN A 135 -7.64 16.49 -3.09
C GLN A 135 -8.32 17.51 -2.16
N GLU A 136 -9.54 17.21 -1.73
CA GLU A 136 -10.29 18.05 -0.79
C GLU A 136 -9.52 18.24 0.53
N ALA A 137 -9.06 17.15 1.14
CA ALA A 137 -8.33 17.21 2.40
C ALA A 137 -6.99 17.97 2.29
N CYS A 138 -6.28 17.86 1.17
CA CYS A 138 -5.08 18.66 0.92
C CYS A 138 -5.41 20.15 0.78
N SER A 139 -6.48 20.51 0.06
CA SER A 139 -6.91 21.90 -0.09
C SER A 139 -7.21 22.55 1.26
N ILE A 140 -8.01 21.86 2.09
CA ILE A 140 -8.36 22.33 3.44
C ILE A 140 -7.09 22.54 4.29
N HIS A 141 -6.16 21.58 4.24
CA HIS A 141 -4.89 21.69 4.95
C HIS A 141 -4.09 22.94 4.52
N MET A 142 -3.93 23.15 3.21
CA MET A 142 -3.20 24.31 2.69
C MET A 142 -3.86 25.64 3.09
N GLU A 143 -5.19 25.75 3.02
CA GLU A 143 -5.92 26.95 3.45
C GLU A 143 -5.74 27.23 4.95
N SER A 144 -5.75 26.18 5.78
CA SER A 144 -5.55 26.34 7.22
C SER A 144 -4.15 26.86 7.58
N VAL A 145 -3.12 26.40 6.86
CA VAL A 145 -1.74 26.85 7.05
C VAL A 145 -1.60 28.31 6.62
N ALA A 146 -2.16 28.67 5.47
CA ALA A 146 -2.11 30.05 4.95
C ALA A 146 -2.82 31.08 5.84
N LYS A 147 -3.80 30.67 6.66
CA LYS A 147 -4.48 31.54 7.63
C LYS A 147 -3.75 31.66 8.98
N ALA A 148 -2.79 30.76 9.24
CA ALA A 148 -2.01 30.73 10.48
C ALA A 148 -0.70 31.53 10.39
N GLU A 149 -0.34 31.99 9.19
CA GLU A 149 0.78 32.89 8.89
C GLU A 149 0.33 34.35 8.85
#